data_AF-A0A953ENF9-F1
#
_entry.id   AF-A0A953ENF9-F1
#
_cell.length_a   1.000
_cell.length_b   1.000
_cell.length_c   1.000
_cell.angle_alpha   90.00
_cell.angle_beta   90.00
_cell.angle_gamma   90.00
#
_symmetry.space_group_name_H-M   'P 1'
#
loop_
_entity.id
_entity.type
_entity.pdbx_description
1 polymer ?
#
loop_
_entity_poly.entity_id
_entity_poly.type
_entity_poly.pdbx_seq_one_letter_code
_entity_poly.pdbx_strand_id
1 'polypeptide(L)'
;MLFQKVFLLAVMVLVAASFSFSQVKSTANADRRAQIRKHDPFYSEVINSLDPTNPMRMMLEAGLRGHGPHYFWMDAMKERGIKHAFFTFIFRWQTDRIVKIKLTKIVWSSQYFDAKANFTDSQTLDEIEGSDFERQIAAEAEARGIEEIKWLMTRGKKRSKLACGTISENLFDDERLPLISTNYPELDDGCKMWN
;
A
#
# COMPACT_ATOMS: atom_id res chain seq x y z
N MET A 1 60.97 15.26 -8.80
CA MET A 1 59.95 16.22 -8.29
C MET A 1 58.85 16.58 -9.31
N LEU A 2 59.05 16.45 -10.63
CA LEU A 2 58.01 16.78 -11.63
C LEU A 2 56.81 15.80 -11.61
N PHE A 3 57.07 14.51 -11.41
CA PHE A 3 56.04 13.45 -11.41
C PHE A 3 54.99 13.58 -10.29
N GLN A 4 55.39 14.09 -9.11
CA GLN A 4 54.49 14.22 -7.96
C GLN A 4 53.47 15.36 -8.13
N LYS A 5 53.85 16.43 -8.87
CA LYS A 5 52.94 17.55 -9.16
C LYS A 5 51.88 17.20 -10.20
N VAL A 6 52.21 16.37 -11.19
CA VAL A 6 51.26 15.93 -12.23
C VAL A 6 50.21 14.98 -11.66
N PHE A 7 50.61 14.07 -10.75
CA PHE A 7 49.69 13.13 -10.12
C PHE A 7 48.63 13.81 -9.24
N LEU A 8 49.02 14.83 -8.47
CA LEU A 8 48.11 15.60 -7.62
C LEU A 8 47.05 16.37 -8.44
N LEU A 9 47.42 16.89 -9.61
CA LEU A 9 46.51 17.60 -10.50
C LEU A 9 45.47 16.67 -11.13
N ALA A 10 45.87 15.46 -11.54
CA ALA A 10 44.96 14.47 -12.12
C ALA A 10 43.90 13.98 -11.10
N VAL A 11 44.29 13.77 -9.84
CA VAL A 11 43.37 13.36 -8.77
C VAL A 11 42.35 14.47 -8.45
N MET A 12 42.77 15.74 -8.40
CA MET A 12 41.84 16.84 -8.16
C MET A 12 40.81 17.04 -9.28
N VAL A 13 41.19 16.83 -10.54
CA VAL A 13 40.25 16.89 -11.68
C VAL A 13 39.22 15.76 -11.64
N LEU A 14 39.63 14.55 -11.23
CA LEU A 14 38.72 13.40 -11.06
C LEU A 14 37.72 13.60 -9.91
N VAL A 15 38.14 14.21 -8.81
CA VAL A 15 37.24 14.52 -7.67
C VAL A 15 36.24 15.61 -8.05
N ALA A 16 36.67 16.65 -8.78
CA ALA A 16 35.77 17.72 -9.23
C ALA A 16 34.71 17.23 -10.24
N ALA A 17 35.09 16.35 -11.18
CA ALA A 17 34.14 15.76 -12.13
C ALA A 17 33.08 14.88 -11.45
N SER A 18 33.46 14.21 -10.35
CA SER A 18 32.54 13.37 -9.57
C SER A 18 31.51 14.18 -8.79
N PHE A 19 31.88 15.39 -8.32
CA PHE A 19 30.96 16.28 -7.63
C PHE A 19 29.90 16.89 -8.57
N SER A 20 30.29 17.28 -9.80
CA SER A 20 29.36 17.85 -10.78
C SER A 20 28.31 16.84 -11.28
N PHE A 21 28.65 15.55 -11.35
CA PHE A 21 27.69 14.53 -11.79
C PHE A 21 26.62 14.21 -10.74
N SER A 22 26.93 14.39 -9.44
CA SER A 22 25.98 14.16 -8.35
C SER A 22 24.94 15.29 -8.20
N GLN A 23 25.31 16.55 -8.42
CA GLN A 23 24.36 17.67 -8.31
C GLN A 23 23.32 17.67 -9.43
N VAL A 24 23.68 17.28 -10.67
CA VAL A 24 22.75 17.26 -11.82
C VAL A 24 21.63 16.22 -11.66
N LYS A 25 21.90 15.07 -11.01
CA LYS A 25 20.85 14.07 -10.72
C LYS A 25 19.89 14.52 -9.61
N SER A 26 20.33 15.40 -8.71
CA SER A 26 19.51 15.90 -7.62
C SER A 26 18.48 16.93 -8.10
N THR A 27 18.92 17.90 -8.91
CA THR A 27 18.04 18.96 -9.43
C THR A 27 17.04 18.44 -10.47
N ALA A 28 17.44 17.54 -11.36
CA ALA A 28 16.53 16.92 -12.34
C ALA A 28 15.40 16.11 -11.68
N ASN A 29 15.65 15.46 -10.54
CA ASN A 29 14.62 14.76 -9.78
C ASN A 29 13.69 15.72 -9.02
N ALA A 30 14.21 16.85 -8.52
CA ALA A 30 13.40 17.88 -7.89
C ALA A 30 12.46 18.55 -8.89
N ASP A 31 12.94 18.90 -10.09
CA ASP A 31 12.14 19.50 -11.16
C ASP A 31 11.11 18.53 -11.74
N ARG A 32 11.45 17.24 -11.86
CA ARG A 32 10.49 16.20 -12.28
C ARG A 32 9.39 15.97 -11.23
N ARG A 33 9.74 16.00 -9.93
CA ARG A 33 8.75 15.98 -8.84
C ARG A 33 7.86 17.23 -8.86
N ALA A 34 8.43 18.40 -9.16
CA ALA A 34 7.69 19.65 -9.30
C ALA A 34 6.76 19.67 -10.53
N GLN A 35 7.16 19.06 -11.66
CA GLN A 35 6.30 18.90 -12.84
C GLN A 35 5.19 17.88 -12.65
N ILE A 36 5.43 16.76 -11.96
CA ILE A 36 4.39 15.76 -11.64
C ILE A 36 3.34 16.33 -10.68
N ARG A 37 3.74 17.26 -9.79
CA ARG A 37 2.81 18.01 -8.94
C ARG A 37 1.84 18.90 -9.73
N LYS A 38 2.08 19.15 -11.03
CA LYS A 38 1.44 20.28 -11.69
C LYS A 38 0.01 20.03 -12.21
N HIS A 39 -0.46 18.84 -12.61
CA HIS A 39 -1.73 18.79 -13.38
C HIS A 39 -2.61 17.53 -13.31
N ASP A 40 -2.81 16.91 -12.14
CA ASP A 40 -4.01 16.06 -11.98
C ASP A 40 -4.87 16.60 -10.84
N PRO A 41 -6.03 17.22 -11.16
CA PRO A 41 -6.95 17.73 -10.15
C PRO A 41 -7.33 16.68 -9.10
N PHE A 42 -7.41 15.41 -9.49
CA PHE A 42 -7.76 14.32 -8.58
C PHE A 42 -6.76 14.18 -7.43
N TYR A 43 -5.45 14.09 -7.72
CA TYR A 43 -4.46 13.93 -6.64
C TYR A 43 -4.39 15.18 -5.76
N SER A 44 -4.57 16.38 -6.32
CA SER A 44 -4.61 17.59 -5.51
C SER A 44 -5.81 17.58 -4.55
N GLU A 45 -6.98 17.17 -5.03
CA GLU A 45 -8.17 17.05 -4.20
C GLU A 45 -7.98 16.02 -3.08
N VAL A 46 -7.49 14.82 -3.42
CA VAL A 46 -7.22 13.76 -2.43
C VAL A 46 -6.20 14.22 -1.41
N ILE A 47 -5.05 14.77 -1.83
CA ILE A 47 -4.00 15.27 -0.91
C ILE A 47 -4.56 16.34 0.04
N ASN A 48 -5.37 17.27 -0.48
CA ASN A 48 -5.95 18.35 0.31
C ASN A 48 -7.01 17.86 1.30
N SER A 49 -7.67 16.74 1.02
CA SER A 49 -8.67 16.13 1.91
C SER A 49 -8.06 15.32 3.06
N LEU A 50 -6.77 14.99 3.00
CA LEU A 50 -6.11 14.09 3.95
C LEU A 50 -5.32 14.85 5.03
N ASP A 51 -5.32 14.31 6.25
CA ASP A 51 -4.46 14.80 7.33
C ASP A 51 -2.96 14.74 6.92
N PRO A 52 -2.13 15.71 7.30
CA PRO A 52 -0.69 15.70 7.00
C PRO A 52 0.06 14.43 7.43
N THR A 53 -0.43 13.75 8.47
CA THR A 53 0.17 12.51 9.00
C THR A 53 -0.41 11.24 8.36
N ASN A 54 -1.41 11.37 7.47
CA ASN A 54 -2.01 10.23 6.79
C ASN A 54 -1.00 9.59 5.81
N PRO A 55 -0.70 8.28 5.94
CA PRO A 55 0.28 7.62 5.06
C PRO A 55 -0.07 7.68 3.56
N MET A 56 -1.35 7.71 3.19
CA MET A 56 -1.77 7.90 1.79
C MET A 56 -1.30 9.25 1.26
N ARG A 57 -1.45 10.31 2.05
CA ARG A 57 -0.98 11.66 1.67
C ARG A 57 0.54 11.67 1.46
N MET A 58 1.29 11.09 2.39
CA MET A 58 2.75 11.01 2.28
C MET A 58 3.20 10.31 0.99
N MET A 59 2.53 9.21 0.61
CA MET A 59 2.82 8.48 -0.62
C MET A 59 2.47 9.31 -1.87
N LEU A 60 1.31 9.96 -1.89
CA LEU A 60 0.89 10.82 -3.00
C LEU A 60 1.79 12.05 -3.16
N GLU A 61 2.21 12.70 -2.08
CA GLU A 61 3.16 13.83 -2.12
C GLU A 61 4.56 13.41 -2.57
N ALA A 62 4.95 12.15 -2.31
CA ALA A 62 6.19 11.53 -2.79
C ALA A 62 6.13 11.13 -4.29
N GLY A 63 4.97 11.25 -4.93
CA GLY A 63 4.78 10.93 -6.34
C GLY A 63 4.38 9.47 -6.61
N LEU A 64 4.07 8.68 -5.57
CA LEU A 64 3.55 7.32 -5.76
C LEU A 64 2.09 7.37 -6.22
N ARG A 65 1.74 6.51 -7.17
CA ARG A 65 0.44 6.46 -7.82
C ARG A 65 0.00 5.00 -7.96
N GLY A 66 -1.30 4.78 -8.02
CA GLY A 66 -1.90 3.52 -8.41
C GLY A 66 -1.86 3.35 -9.93
N HIS A 67 -1.69 2.10 -10.35
CA HIS A 67 -1.68 1.69 -11.76
C HIS A 67 -2.51 0.41 -11.96
N GLY A 68 -3.46 0.16 -11.06
CA GLY A 68 -4.30 -1.02 -11.11
C GLY A 68 -5.38 -0.91 -12.19
N PRO A 69 -5.98 -2.04 -12.61
CA PRO A 69 -7.19 -2.00 -13.39
C PRO A 69 -8.34 -1.42 -12.55
N HIS A 70 -9.25 -0.74 -13.23
CA HIS A 70 -10.52 -0.30 -12.66
C HIS A 70 -11.50 -1.47 -12.59
N TYR A 71 -12.28 -1.57 -11.51
CA TYR A 71 -13.25 -2.65 -11.29
C TYR A 71 -14.62 -2.10 -10.94
N PHE A 72 -15.70 -2.81 -11.31
CA PHE A 72 -17.08 -2.38 -11.04
C PHE A 72 -17.39 -2.12 -9.55
N TRP A 73 -16.73 -2.84 -8.63
CA TRP A 73 -16.91 -2.61 -7.19
C TRP A 73 -16.38 -1.23 -6.75
N MET A 74 -15.43 -0.63 -7.48
CA MET A 74 -14.91 0.71 -7.21
C MET A 74 -15.98 1.77 -7.46
N ASP A 75 -16.71 1.67 -8.59
CA ASP A 75 -17.84 2.56 -8.87
C ASP A 75 -18.94 2.40 -7.82
N ALA A 76 -19.27 1.16 -7.45
CA ALA A 76 -20.26 0.88 -6.41
C ALA A 76 -19.87 1.45 -5.04
N MET A 77 -18.57 1.49 -4.72
CA MET A 77 -18.05 2.19 -3.53
C MET A 77 -18.27 3.70 -3.64
N LYS A 78 -17.91 4.32 -4.77
CA LYS A 78 -18.11 5.77 -5.00
C LYS A 78 -19.56 6.18 -4.87
N GLU A 79 -20.48 5.43 -5.48
CA GLU A 79 -21.93 5.70 -5.44
C GLU A 79 -22.47 5.71 -3.99
N ARG A 80 -21.87 4.91 -3.11
CA ARG A 80 -22.24 4.80 -1.69
C ARG A 80 -21.43 5.74 -0.78
N GLY A 81 -20.56 6.57 -1.35
CA GLY A 81 -19.67 7.46 -0.59
C GLY A 81 -18.61 6.72 0.23
N ILE A 82 -18.32 5.46 -0.09
CA ILE A 82 -17.28 4.66 0.56
C ILE A 82 -15.97 4.93 -0.17
N LYS A 83 -14.96 5.44 0.54
CA LYS A 83 -13.64 5.70 -0.04
C LYS A 83 -12.65 4.57 0.21
N HIS A 84 -12.84 3.84 1.30
CA HIS A 84 -11.92 2.83 1.77
C HIS A 84 -12.67 1.70 2.48
N ALA A 85 -12.31 0.46 2.14
CA ALA A 85 -12.73 -0.75 2.83
C ALA A 85 -11.49 -1.49 3.34
N PHE A 86 -11.44 -1.73 4.64
CA PHE A 86 -10.35 -2.43 5.33
C PHE A 86 -10.81 -3.81 5.78
N PHE A 87 -10.12 -4.85 5.33
CA PHE A 87 -10.42 -6.24 5.62
C PHE A 87 -9.34 -6.81 6.53
N THR A 88 -9.74 -7.61 7.51
CA THR A 88 -8.81 -8.36 8.37
C THR A 88 -9.09 -9.84 8.23
N PHE A 89 -8.09 -10.60 7.78
CA PHE A 89 -8.17 -12.05 7.67
C PHE A 89 -7.24 -12.71 8.68
N ILE A 90 -7.74 -13.74 9.33
CA ILE A 90 -6.88 -14.72 9.99
C ILE A 90 -6.60 -15.86 9.02
N PHE A 91 -5.36 -16.32 8.97
CA PHE A 91 -4.97 -17.42 8.11
C PHE A 91 -4.20 -18.48 8.87
N ARG A 92 -4.11 -19.66 8.26
CA ARG A 92 -3.25 -20.77 8.67
C ARG A 92 -2.75 -21.48 7.42
N TRP A 93 -1.44 -21.67 7.33
CA TRP A 93 -0.81 -22.52 6.32
C TRP A 93 -0.08 -23.68 6.97
N GLN A 94 0.12 -24.73 6.18
CA GLN A 94 0.93 -25.87 6.56
C GLN A 94 1.86 -26.22 5.43
N THR A 95 3.16 -26.21 5.69
CA THR A 95 4.27 -26.51 4.77
C THR A 95 4.29 -25.59 3.55
N ASP A 96 3.42 -25.87 2.58
CA ASP A 96 3.34 -25.29 1.25
C ASP A 96 1.90 -25.06 0.79
N ARG A 97 0.91 -25.27 1.66
CA ARG A 97 -0.51 -25.03 1.38
C ARG A 97 -1.17 -24.09 2.38
N ILE A 98 -2.02 -23.20 1.88
CA ILE A 98 -2.97 -22.46 2.71
C ILE A 98 -4.04 -23.45 3.15
N VAL A 99 -4.18 -23.67 4.45
CA VAL A 99 -5.17 -24.59 5.02
C VAL A 99 -6.48 -23.86 5.28
N LYS A 100 -6.39 -22.60 5.70
CA LYS A 100 -7.54 -21.79 6.04
C LYS A 100 -7.23 -20.31 5.89
N ILE A 101 -8.20 -19.57 5.38
CA ILE A 101 -8.31 -18.13 5.48
C ILE A 101 -9.73 -17.84 5.96
N LYS A 102 -9.90 -16.86 6.86
CA LYS A 102 -11.20 -16.47 7.37
C LYS A 102 -11.23 -14.96 7.54
N LEU A 103 -12.21 -14.32 6.93
CA LEU A 103 -12.52 -12.92 7.18
C LEU A 103 -13.04 -12.75 8.60
N THR A 104 -12.44 -11.83 9.35
CA THR A 104 -12.78 -11.56 10.76
C THR A 104 -13.32 -10.17 10.99
N LYS A 105 -12.98 -9.22 10.13
CA LYS A 105 -13.40 -7.83 10.24
C LYS A 105 -13.48 -7.19 8.87
N ILE A 106 -14.52 -6.42 8.65
CA ILE A 106 -14.62 -5.43 7.57
C ILE A 106 -14.85 -4.08 8.24
N VAL A 107 -14.12 -3.06 7.80
CA VAL A 107 -14.33 -1.66 8.21
C VAL A 107 -14.52 -0.82 6.97
N TRP A 108 -15.67 -0.16 6.88
CA TRP A 108 -15.99 0.78 5.83
C TRP A 108 -15.65 2.19 6.29
N SER A 109 -15.11 3.02 5.40
CA SER A 109 -14.77 4.41 5.68
C SER A 109 -15.11 5.34 4.53
N SER A 110 -15.61 6.53 4.87
CA SER A 110 -15.82 7.65 3.93
C SER A 110 -14.55 8.50 3.76
N GLN A 111 -13.44 8.12 4.40
CA GLN A 111 -12.16 8.78 4.32
C GLN A 111 -11.09 7.79 3.83
N TYR A 112 -10.09 8.29 3.09
CA TYR A 112 -8.99 7.42 2.69
C TYR A 112 -8.08 7.14 3.87
N PHE A 113 -7.89 5.86 4.15
CA PHE A 113 -6.83 5.38 5.02
C PHE A 113 -6.93 5.86 6.48
N ASP A 114 -8.16 5.96 6.98
CA ASP A 114 -8.43 6.22 8.39
C ASP A 114 -9.26 5.07 8.96
N ALA A 115 -8.56 4.09 9.56
CA ALA A 115 -9.19 2.94 10.21
C ALA A 115 -9.97 3.31 11.48
N LYS A 116 -9.86 4.55 11.98
CA LYS A 116 -10.65 5.06 13.10
C LYS A 116 -11.89 5.81 12.62
N ALA A 117 -11.88 6.34 11.40
CA ALA A 117 -13.05 6.89 10.75
C ALA A 117 -13.96 5.76 10.30
N ASN A 118 -14.74 5.22 11.25
CA ASN A 118 -15.86 4.35 10.92
C ASN A 118 -16.89 5.12 10.10
N PHE A 119 -17.41 4.49 9.06
CA PHE A 119 -18.58 4.98 8.36
C PHE A 119 -19.72 5.21 9.36
N THR A 120 -20.26 6.44 9.38
CA THR A 120 -21.20 6.87 10.44
C THR A 120 -22.66 6.76 10.01
N ASP A 121 -22.94 6.65 8.71
CA ASP A 121 -24.32 6.48 8.24
C ASP A 121 -24.72 5.00 8.32
N SER A 122 -25.53 4.70 9.34
CA SER A 122 -26.00 3.35 9.64
C SER A 122 -26.91 2.79 8.55
N GLN A 123 -27.66 3.64 7.83
CA GLN A 123 -28.57 3.17 6.79
C GLN A 123 -27.78 2.52 5.65
N THR A 124 -26.72 3.18 5.18
CA THR A 124 -25.85 2.63 4.13
C THR A 124 -25.16 1.34 4.60
N LEU A 125 -24.78 1.24 5.88
CA LEU A 125 -24.20 -0.01 6.42
C LEU A 125 -25.20 -1.16 6.41
N ASP A 126 -26.45 -0.92 6.81
CA ASP A 126 -27.52 -1.91 6.78
C ASP A 126 -27.81 -2.40 5.35
N GLU A 127 -27.69 -1.51 4.35
CA GLU A 127 -27.83 -1.85 2.93
C GLU A 127 -26.66 -2.66 2.37
N ILE A 128 -25.47 -2.51 2.96
CA ILE A 128 -24.26 -3.24 2.55
C ILE A 128 -24.23 -4.64 3.17
N GLU A 129 -24.62 -4.78 4.43
CA GLU A 129 -24.52 -6.04 5.16
C GLU A 129 -25.34 -7.15 4.49
N GLY A 130 -24.67 -8.23 4.12
CA GLY A 130 -25.28 -9.37 3.42
C GLY A 130 -25.62 -9.11 1.96
N SER A 131 -25.26 -7.95 1.40
CA SER A 131 -25.49 -7.62 -0.02
C SER A 131 -24.57 -8.39 -0.97
N ASP A 132 -24.93 -8.42 -2.26
CA ASP A 132 -24.03 -8.92 -3.31
C ASP A 132 -22.77 -8.06 -3.45
N PHE A 133 -22.87 -6.77 -3.13
CA PHE A 133 -21.75 -5.85 -3.16
C PHE A 133 -20.70 -6.24 -2.10
N GLU A 134 -21.12 -6.47 -0.85
CA GLU A 134 -20.23 -6.93 0.22
C GLU A 134 -19.56 -8.26 -0.13
N ARG A 135 -20.33 -9.22 -0.68
CA ARG A 135 -19.78 -10.52 -1.11
C ARG A 135 -18.70 -10.36 -2.17
N GLN A 136 -18.92 -9.52 -3.18
CA GLN A 136 -17.98 -9.32 -4.28
C GLN A 136 -16.67 -8.69 -3.79
N ILE A 137 -16.76 -7.63 -2.99
CA ILE A 137 -15.57 -6.94 -2.51
C ILE A 137 -14.81 -7.73 -1.44
N ALA A 138 -15.51 -8.51 -0.61
CA ALA A 138 -14.88 -9.47 0.29
C ALA A 138 -14.12 -10.57 -0.46
N ALA A 139 -14.69 -11.07 -1.57
CA ALA A 139 -14.02 -12.07 -2.41
C ALA A 139 -12.76 -11.51 -3.09
N GLU A 140 -12.78 -10.26 -3.55
CA GLU A 140 -11.60 -9.55 -4.09
C GLU A 140 -10.52 -9.38 -3.01
N ALA A 141 -10.91 -8.95 -1.80
CA ALA A 141 -9.98 -8.83 -0.68
C ALA A 141 -9.38 -10.18 -0.28
N GLU A 142 -10.18 -11.24 -0.26
CA GLU A 142 -9.71 -12.61 0.04
C GLU A 142 -8.72 -13.11 -1.01
N ALA A 143 -8.99 -12.87 -2.30
CA ALA A 143 -8.09 -13.23 -3.38
C ALA A 143 -6.71 -12.56 -3.26
N ARG A 144 -6.68 -11.26 -2.92
CA ARG A 144 -5.42 -10.53 -2.65
C ARG A 144 -4.70 -11.07 -1.44
N GLY A 145 -5.44 -11.34 -0.36
CA GLY A 145 -4.86 -11.90 0.86
C GLY A 145 -4.26 -13.30 0.63
N ILE A 146 -4.87 -14.11 -0.23
CA ILE A 146 -4.30 -15.41 -0.65
C ILE A 146 -2.97 -15.22 -1.38
N GLU A 147 -2.86 -14.24 -2.28
CA GLU A 147 -1.61 -13.96 -2.98
C GLU A 147 -0.52 -13.41 -2.04
N GLU A 148 -0.89 -12.55 -1.08
CA GLU A 148 0.04 -12.09 -0.03
C GLU A 148 0.55 -13.27 0.81
N ILE A 149 -0.34 -14.17 1.24
CA ILE A 149 0.03 -15.37 2.00
C ILE A 149 0.99 -16.25 1.19
N LYS A 150 0.69 -16.52 -0.09
CA LYS A 150 1.59 -17.28 -0.97
C LYS A 150 2.96 -16.64 -1.04
N TRP A 151 3.01 -15.32 -1.20
CA TRP A 151 4.27 -14.57 -1.23
C TRP A 151 5.05 -14.73 0.10
N LEU A 152 4.39 -14.67 1.25
CA LEU A 152 5.03 -14.88 2.57
C LEU A 152 5.62 -16.27 2.71
N MET A 153 4.91 -17.28 2.23
CA MET A 153 5.38 -18.67 2.25
C MET A 153 6.68 -18.84 1.43
N THR A 154 6.90 -18.04 0.38
CA THR A 154 8.12 -18.09 -0.43
C THR A 154 9.32 -17.34 0.15
N ARG A 155 9.10 -16.23 0.89
CA ARG A 155 10.18 -15.36 1.39
C ARG A 155 10.72 -15.73 2.78
N GLY A 156 9.98 -16.47 3.60
CA GLY A 156 10.38 -16.79 4.98
C GLY A 156 11.66 -17.63 5.07
N LYS A 157 12.76 -17.02 5.55
CA LYS A 157 14.05 -17.72 5.83
C LYS A 157 13.98 -18.77 6.94
N LYS A 158 12.84 -18.94 7.62
CA LYS A 158 12.59 -20.01 8.60
C LYS A 158 11.19 -20.55 8.40
N ARG A 159 11.12 -21.67 7.66
CA ARG A 159 9.93 -22.44 7.32
C ARG A 159 9.38 -23.11 8.58
N SER A 160 8.60 -22.40 9.39
CA SER A 160 7.68 -23.15 10.24
C SER A 160 6.75 -23.93 9.31
N LYS A 161 6.74 -25.26 9.45
CA LYS A 161 5.82 -26.13 8.71
C LYS A 161 4.37 -25.83 9.05
N LEU A 162 4.11 -25.02 10.06
CA LEU A 162 2.80 -24.56 10.45
C LEU A 162 2.95 -23.10 10.86
N ALA A 163 2.30 -22.19 10.15
CA ALA A 163 2.17 -20.84 10.64
C ALA A 163 0.74 -20.38 10.45
N CYS A 164 0.40 -19.37 11.21
CA CYS A 164 -0.88 -18.70 11.18
C CYS A 164 -0.63 -17.27 11.58
N GLY A 165 -1.60 -16.43 11.31
CA GLY A 165 -1.40 -15.02 11.49
C GLY A 165 -2.59 -14.22 11.03
N THR A 166 -2.37 -12.92 11.02
CA THR A 166 -3.33 -11.96 10.53
C THR A 166 -2.72 -11.20 9.37
N ILE A 167 -3.49 -11.05 8.30
CA ILE A 167 -3.20 -10.11 7.22
C ILE A 167 -4.32 -9.08 7.14
N SER A 168 -4.04 -7.96 6.49
CA SER A 168 -5.04 -6.92 6.28
C SER A 168 -4.96 -6.38 4.87
N GLU A 169 -6.11 -6.20 4.25
CA GLU A 169 -6.22 -5.72 2.88
C GLU A 169 -6.95 -4.38 2.85
N ASN A 170 -6.42 -3.45 2.07
CA ASN A 170 -7.00 -2.14 1.82
C ASN A 170 -7.53 -2.08 0.39
N LEU A 171 -8.84 -1.86 0.24
CA LEU A 171 -9.47 -1.59 -1.05
C LEU A 171 -9.96 -0.14 -1.07
N PHE A 172 -9.67 0.55 -2.18
CA PHE A 172 -10.06 1.94 -2.40
C PHE A 172 -11.01 2.04 -3.57
N ASP A 173 -11.85 3.07 -3.53
CA ASP A 173 -12.81 3.37 -4.59
C ASP A 173 -12.15 3.85 -5.90
N ASP A 174 -10.83 3.99 -5.97
CA ASP A 174 -10.14 4.51 -7.15
C ASP A 174 -8.79 3.84 -7.40
N GLU A 175 -8.59 3.31 -8.61
CA GLU A 175 -7.40 2.57 -9.04
C GLU A 175 -6.14 3.43 -9.16
N ARG A 176 -6.31 4.75 -9.18
CA ARG A 176 -5.21 5.75 -9.23
C ARG A 176 -4.52 5.90 -7.88
N LEU A 177 -5.09 5.38 -6.80
CA LEU A 177 -4.50 5.45 -5.47
C LEU A 177 -3.45 4.36 -5.26
N PRO A 178 -2.31 4.67 -4.61
CA PRO A 178 -1.29 3.66 -4.34
C PRO A 178 -1.84 2.60 -3.37
N LEU A 179 -1.49 1.34 -3.64
CA LEU A 179 -1.73 0.25 -2.69
C LEU A 179 -0.79 0.42 -1.50
N ILE A 180 -1.37 0.51 -0.31
CA ILE A 180 -0.60 0.63 0.93
C ILE A 180 -0.82 -0.64 1.75
N SER A 181 0.24 -1.41 1.91
CA SER A 181 0.29 -2.46 2.92
C SER A 181 0.75 -1.80 4.23
N THR A 182 -0.17 -1.62 5.18
CA THR A 182 0.11 -1.00 6.49
C THR A 182 0.77 -1.95 7.46
N ASN A 183 0.45 -3.22 7.34
CA ASN A 183 0.72 -4.19 8.38
C ASN A 183 1.67 -5.22 7.82
N TYR A 184 2.81 -5.37 8.48
CA TYR A 184 3.53 -6.62 8.33
C TYR A 184 2.61 -7.72 8.85
N PRO A 185 2.47 -8.82 8.12
CA PRO A 185 1.67 -9.96 8.57
C PRO A 185 2.18 -10.41 9.93
N GLU A 186 1.27 -10.43 10.90
CA GLU A 186 1.58 -10.86 12.26
C GLU A 186 1.57 -12.38 12.27
N LEU A 187 2.75 -13.01 12.35
CA LEU A 187 2.87 -14.46 12.44
C LEU A 187 2.83 -14.91 13.91
N ASP A 188 1.97 -15.87 14.21
CA ASP A 188 1.92 -16.60 15.46
C ASP A 188 2.42 -18.03 15.22
N ASP A 189 3.56 -18.40 15.80
CA ASP A 189 4.12 -19.76 15.69
C ASP A 189 3.28 -20.80 16.46
N GLY A 190 2.38 -20.36 17.35
CA GLY A 190 1.58 -21.22 18.23
C GLY A 190 0.13 -21.45 17.81
N CYS A 191 -0.37 -20.73 16.81
CA CYS A 191 -1.77 -20.78 16.37
C CYS A 191 -2.82 -20.73 17.46
N LYS A 192 -2.58 -19.89 18.48
CA LYS A 192 -3.50 -19.73 19.60
C LYS A 192 -4.76 -18.93 19.23
N MET A 193 -4.73 -18.21 18.11
CA MET A 193 -5.84 -17.39 17.61
C MET A 193 -7.07 -18.18 17.10
N TRP A 194 -7.06 -19.51 17.20
CA TRP A 194 -8.07 -20.38 16.59
C TRP A 194 -8.84 -21.28 17.57
N ASN A 195 -8.60 -21.15 18.88
CA ASN A 195 -9.35 -21.87 19.92
C ASN A 195 -10.61 -21.11 20.33
#